data_AF-A0A1Y5HRB0-F1
#
_entry.id   AF-A0A1Y5HRB0-F1
#
_cell.length_a   1.000
_cell.length_b   1.000
_cell.length_c   1.000
_cell.angle_alpha   90.00
_cell.angle_beta   90.00
_cell.angle_gamma   90.00
#
_symmetry.space_group_name_H-M   'P 1'
#
loop_
_entity.id
_entity.type
_entity.pdbx_description
1 polymer ?
#
loop_
_entity_poly.entity_id
_entity_poly.type
_entity_poly.pdbx_seq_one_letter_code
_entity_poly.pdbx_strand_id
1 'polypeptide(L)'
;MSLIATDQLKVVIGLGVTGVSCARLLAKNAENFIVVDTREKPPKLEQFRREYPNVKVILGPLDAQLLATANELILSPGIAKNDPAI
;
A
#
# COMPACT_ATOMS: atom_id res chain seq x y z
N MET A 1 26.83 -8.32 13.41
CA MET A 1 25.35 -8.35 13.24
C MET A 1 25.00 -7.33 12.18
N SER A 2 24.84 -7.77 10.93
CA SER A 2 24.53 -6.87 9.82
C SER A 2 23.05 -6.54 9.89
N LEU A 3 22.73 -5.41 10.51
CA LEU A 3 21.40 -4.82 10.49
C LEU A 3 21.20 -4.27 9.07
N ILE A 4 20.70 -5.10 8.15
CA ILE A 4 20.20 -4.57 6.88
C ILE A 4 18.86 -3.91 7.24
N ALA A 5 18.89 -2.62 7.54
CA ALA A 5 17.73 -1.79 7.31
C ALA A 5 17.57 -1.70 5.79
N THR A 6 17.12 -2.80 5.17
CA THR A 6 16.77 -2.77 3.76
C THR A 6 15.62 -1.78 3.70
N ASP A 7 15.79 -0.69 2.97
CA ASP A 7 14.70 0.21 2.61
C ASP A 7 13.70 -0.58 1.76
N GLN A 8 12.88 -1.40 2.42
CA GLN A 8 11.94 -2.32 1.80
C GLN A 8 10.66 -1.54 1.58
N LEU A 9 10.55 -0.93 0.40
CA LEU A 9 9.34 -0.22 0.03
C LEU A 9 8.22 -1.23 -0.13
N LYS A 10 7.24 -1.18 0.77
CA LYS A 10 6.05 -2.05 0.70
C LYS A 10 4.90 -1.35 0.02
N VAL A 11 4.20 -2.04 -0.87
CA VAL A 11 3.04 -1.51 -1.56
C VAL A 11 1.80 -2.26 -1.12
N VAL A 12 0.89 -1.55 -0.44
CA VAL A 12 -0.42 -2.09 -0.08
C VAL A 12 -1.40 -1.74 -1.19
N ILE A 13 -1.94 -2.76 -1.86
CA ILE A 13 -2.91 -2.58 -2.93
C ILE A 13 -4.32 -2.77 -2.36
N GLY A 14 -5.13 -1.73 -2.46
CA GLY A 14 -6.52 -1.66 -2.03
C GLY A 14 -6.70 -1.02 -0.66
N LEU A 15 -7.34 0.15 -0.61
CA LEU A 15 -7.67 0.90 0.59
C LEU A 15 -9.07 0.52 1.12
N GLY A 16 -9.25 -0.77 1.37
CA GLY A 16 -10.43 -1.35 2.01
C GLY A 16 -10.27 -1.50 3.53
N VAL A 17 -11.07 -2.37 4.14
CA VAL A 17 -10.91 -2.74 5.57
C VAL A 17 -9.54 -3.38 5.80
N THR A 18 -9.16 -4.32 4.93
CA THR A 18 -7.89 -5.05 5.06
C THR A 18 -6.69 -4.15 4.78
N GLY A 19 -6.75 -3.29 3.76
CA GLY A 19 -5.66 -2.37 3.43
C GLY A 19 -5.32 -1.41 4.57
N VAL A 20 -6.35 -0.86 5.23
CA VAL A 20 -6.16 0.00 6.42
C VAL A 20 -5.54 -0.78 7.58
N SER A 21 -5.95 -2.04 7.80
CA SER A 21 -5.35 -2.89 8.85
C SER A 21 -3.88 -3.21 8.56
N CYS A 22 -3.53 -3.54 7.32
CA CYS A 22 -2.14 -3.78 6.90
C CYS A 22 -1.30 -2.52 7.05
N ALA A 23 -1.78 -1.39 6.54
CA ALA A 23 -1.12 -0.10 6.67
C ALA A 23 -0.88 0.28 8.14
N ARG A 24 -1.85 0.02 9.03
CA ARG A 24 -1.69 0.26 10.47
C ARG A 24 -0.59 -0.61 11.08
N LEU A 25 -0.48 -1.87 10.67
CA LEU A 25 0.58 -2.77 11.14
C LEU A 25 1.96 -2.27 10.69
N LEU A 26 2.10 -1.88 9.42
CA LEU A 26 3.35 -1.35 8.87
C LEU A 26 3.75 -0.03 9.52
N ALA A 27 2.79 0.88 9.71
CA ALA A 27 3.00 2.13 10.43
C ALA A 27 3.44 1.88 11.88
N LYS A 28 2.88 0.87 12.54
CA LYS A 28 3.28 0.47 13.90
C LYS A 28 4.72 -0.05 13.95
N ASN A 29 5.18 -0.69 12.89
CA ASN A 29 6.55 -1.15 12.75
C ASN A 29 7.52 -0.06 12.25
N ALA A 30 7.04 1.17 12.03
CA ALA A 30 7.78 2.26 11.41
C ALA A 30 8.41 1.87 10.05
N GLU A 31 7.74 0.99 9.30
CA GLU A 31 8.19 0.55 7.99
C GLU A 31 7.77 1.56 6.90
N ASN A 32 8.57 1.68 5.85
CA ASN A 32 8.25 2.51 4.69
C ASN A 32 7.26 1.76 3.79
N PHE A 33 6.04 2.29 3.66
CA PHE A 33 5.03 1.71 2.79
C PHE A 33 4.21 2.77 2.08
N ILE A 34 3.63 2.38 0.97
CA ILE A 34 2.72 3.18 0.17
C ILE A 34 1.42 2.41 -0.05
N VAL A 35 0.33 3.13 -0.17
CA VAL A 35 -0.97 2.54 -0.46
C VAL A 35 -1.37 2.93 -1.88
N VAL A 36 -1.77 1.95 -2.67
CA VAL A 36 -2.29 2.16 -4.01
C VAL A 36 -3.69 1.58 -4.08
N ASP A 37 -4.64 2.27 -4.68
CA ASP A 37 -6.00 1.76 -4.88
C ASP A 37 -6.42 2.06 -6.32
N THR A 38 -6.93 1.04 -7.02
CA THR A 38 -7.44 1.18 -8.39
C THR A 38 -8.69 2.05 -8.46
N ARG A 39 -9.38 2.23 -7.34
CA ARG A 39 -10.55 3.10 -7.21
C ARG A 39 -10.09 4.53 -6.96
N GLU A 40 -10.61 5.46 -7.76
CA GLU A 40 -10.35 6.89 -7.59
C GLU A 40 -10.87 7.44 -6.26
N LYS A 41 -11.93 6.84 -5.69
CA LYS A 41 -12.51 7.23 -4.40
C LYS A 41 -12.83 6.01 -3.52
N PRO A 42 -11.86 5.50 -2.75
CA PRO A 42 -12.10 4.51 -1.72
C PRO A 42 -12.88 5.15 -0.55
N PRO A 43 -13.83 4.43 0.06
CA PRO A 43 -14.63 4.97 1.17
C PRO A 43 -13.80 5.29 2.43
N LYS A 44 -12.60 4.72 2.56
CA LYS A 44 -11.70 4.90 3.73
C LYS A 44 -10.53 5.85 3.46
N LEU A 45 -10.48 6.48 2.29
CA LEU A 45 -9.38 7.35 1.88
C LEU A 45 -9.17 8.55 2.78
N GLU A 46 -10.24 9.32 3.00
CA GLU A 46 -10.12 10.57 3.74
C GLU A 46 -9.73 10.32 5.19
N GLN A 47 -10.31 9.29 5.81
CA GLN A 47 -9.95 8.87 7.15
C GLN A 47 -8.48 8.42 7.20
N PHE A 48 -8.04 7.58 6.26
CA PHE A 48 -6.68 7.09 6.22
C PHE A 48 -5.64 8.20 6.04
N ARG A 49 -5.89 9.16 5.13
CA ARG A 49 -5.01 10.33 4.94
C ARG A 49 -4.94 11.22 6.19
N ARG A 50 -6.01 11.29 6.98
CA ARG A 50 -6.01 12.01 8.27
C ARG A 50 -5.24 11.26 9.35
N GLU A 51 -5.37 9.94 9.43
CA GLU A 51 -4.64 9.11 10.40
C GLU A 51 -3.15 8.98 10.04
N TYR A 52 -2.83 8.93 8.74
CA TYR A 52 -1.48 8.69 8.21
C TYR A 52 -1.12 9.68 7.09
N PRO A 53 -0.99 10.98 7.38
CA PRO A 53 -0.66 11.99 6.37
C PRO A 53 0.72 11.81 5.75
N ASN A 54 1.62 11.11 6.46
CA ASN A 54 2.98 10.82 6.00
C ASN A 54 3.03 9.63 5.02
N VAL A 55 1.95 8.86 4.89
CA VAL A 55 1.90 7.70 4.00
C VAL A 55 1.44 8.14 2.62
N LYS A 56 2.21 7.78 1.59
CA LYS A 56 1.84 8.08 0.20
C LYS A 56 0.67 7.20 -0.22
N VAL A 57 -0.43 7.84 -0.63
CA VAL A 57 -1.62 7.16 -1.16
C VAL A 57 -1.84 7.55 -2.61
N ILE A 58 -1.76 6.57 -3.51
CA ILE A 58 -1.95 6.71 -4.95
C ILE A 58 -3.30 6.10 -5.31
N LEU A 59 -4.05 6.80 -6.14
CA LEU A 59 -5.40 6.43 -6.55
C LEU A 59 -5.43 6.38 -8.07
N GLY A 60 -6.17 5.42 -8.62
CA GLY A 60 -6.26 5.21 -10.06
C GLY A 60 -5.44 4.00 -10.52
N PRO A 61 -5.12 3.88 -11.81
CA PRO A 61 -4.54 2.66 -12.37
C PRO A 61 -3.23 2.27 -11.67
N LEU A 62 -3.06 0.97 -11.44
CA LEU A 62 -1.84 0.40 -10.87
C LEU A 62 -0.65 0.71 -11.78
N ASP A 63 0.34 1.41 -11.23
CA ASP A 63 1.56 1.75 -11.95
C ASP A 63 2.56 0.60 -11.83
N ALA A 64 2.74 -0.15 -12.90
CA ALA A 64 3.68 -1.28 -12.92
C ALA A 64 5.12 -0.88 -12.62
N GLN A 65 5.54 0.35 -12.93
CA GLN A 65 6.89 0.82 -12.60
C GLN A 65 7.06 0.98 -11.09
N LEU A 66 6.03 1.52 -10.42
CA LEU A 66 6.02 1.63 -8.97
C LEU A 66 6.02 0.26 -8.30
N LEU A 67 5.21 -0.68 -8.81
CA LEU A 67 5.17 -2.05 -8.32
C LEU A 67 6.52 -2.76 -8.51
N ALA A 68 7.22 -2.48 -9.62
CA ALA A 68 8.55 -3.02 -9.87
C ALA A 68 9.63 -2.46 -8.91
N THR A 69 9.43 -1.25 -8.36
CA THR A 69 10.31 -0.70 -7.32
C THR A 69 10.00 -1.23 -5.91
N ALA A 70 8.84 -1.87 -5.73
CA ALA A 70 8.43 -2.41 -4.45
C ALA A 70 9.15 -3.72 -4.14
N ASN A 71 9.60 -3.88 -2.90
CA ASN A 71 10.14 -5.15 -2.46
C ASN A 71 9.05 -6.15 -2.07
N GLU A 72 7.93 -5.65 -1.57
CA GLU A 72 6.82 -6.46 -1.10
C GLU A 72 5.49 -5.85 -1.53
N LEU A 73 4.64 -6.66 -2.18
CA LEU A 73 3.29 -6.28 -2.56
C LEU A 73 2.28 -6.97 -1.65
N ILE A 74 1.51 -6.17 -0.91
CA ILE A 74 0.44 -6.64 -0.03
C ILE A 74 -0.89 -6.42 -0.74
N LEU A 75 -1.41 -7.49 -1.31
CA LEU A 75 -2.68 -7.50 -2.04
C LEU A 75 -3.84 -7.77 -1.08
N SER A 76 -4.84 -6.89 -1.05
CA SER A 76 -6.10 -7.21 -0.36
C SER A 76 -6.82 -8.34 -1.10
N PRO A 77 -7.41 -9.34 -0.39
CA PRO A 77 -8.07 -10.48 -1.03
C PRO A 77 -9.27 -10.11 -1.92
N GLY A 78 -9.77 -8.87 -1.84
CA GLY A 78 -10.81 -8.34 -2.73
C GLY A 78 -10.30 -7.82 -4.07
N ILE A 79 -8.98 -7.78 -4.29
CA ILE A 79 -8.36 -7.47 -5.57
C ILE A 79 -8.06 -8.80 -6.26
N ALA A 80 -8.74 -9.03 -7.39
CA ALA A 80 -8.46 -10.19 -8.22
C ALA A 80 -7.03 -10.07 -8.75
N LYS A 81 -6.24 -11.15 -8.66
CA LYS A 81 -4.92 -11.30 -9.32
C LYS A 81 -4.97 -11.18 -10.86
N ASN A 82 -6.11 -10.81 -11.42
CA ASN A 82 -6.36 -10.74 -12.85
C ASN A 82 -6.30 -9.29 -13.37
N ASP A 83 -5.87 -8.35 -12.52
CA ASP A 83 -5.55 -6.99 -12.95
C ASP A 83 -4.21 -7.04 -13.70
N PRO A 84 -4.10 -6.50 -14.92
CA PRO A 84 -2.91 -6.65 -15.79
C PRO A 84 -1.62 -6.05 -15.22
N ALA A 85 -1.69 -5.38 -14.07
CA ALA A 85 -0.54 -4.83 -13.36
C ALA A 85 0.05 -5.77 -12.28
N ILE A 86 -0.51 -6.98 -12.08
CA ILE A 86 -0.10 -7.95 -11.05
C ILE A 86 0.41 -9.26 -11.68
#